data_AF-A0AAW2CR93-F1
#
_entry.id   AF-A0AAW2CR93-F1
#
_cell.length_a   1.000
_cell.length_b   1.000
_cell.length_c   1.000
_cell.angle_alpha   90.00
_cell.angle_beta   90.00
_cell.angle_gamma   90.00
#
_symmetry.space_group_name_H-M   'P 1'
#
loop_
_entity.id
_entity.type
_entity.pdbx_description
1 polymer ?
#
loop_
_entity_poly.entity_id
_entity_poly.type
_entity_poly.pdbx_seq_one_letter_code
_entity_poly.pdbx_strand_id
1 'polypeptide(L)'
;MNTDGSAIESTGIAGCGGVLRDEHGRWLKGFARKIGIANSFVAEMWGLRDGLLLCSSCNFRCVEIELDAKAIIDMLLNSNYVNILVSPILDDCRQLISNFSQVRIRHCYREANQCADKLARMGSSHNLDFAIFDNPPLDVLAVYEDDFNGVFVNRLCPESDLLV
;
A
#
# COMPACT_ATOMS: atom_id res chain seq x y z
N MET A 1 -1.74 8.84 0.45
CA MET A 1 -0.97 7.75 -0.20
C MET A 1 -1.46 6.46 0.38
N ASN A 2 -1.85 5.54 -0.49
CA ASN A 2 -2.30 4.21 -0.12
C ASN A 2 -1.37 3.19 -0.77
N THR A 3 -0.97 2.16 -0.04
CA THR A 3 -0.15 1.08 -0.57
C THR A 3 -0.70 -0.27 -0.12
N ASP A 4 -0.40 -1.32 -0.87
CA ASP A 4 -0.76 -2.69 -0.54
C ASP A 4 0.33 -3.64 -1.09
N GLY A 5 0.42 -4.83 -0.49
CA GLY A 5 1.26 -5.95 -0.91
C GLY A 5 0.42 -7.20 -1.19
N SER A 6 0.64 -7.78 -2.36
CA SER A 6 0.01 -9.04 -2.77
C SER A 6 1.03 -10.16 -2.79
N ALA A 7 0.67 -11.33 -2.26
CA ALA A 7 1.43 -12.56 -2.42
C ALA A 7 0.48 -13.73 -2.68
N ILE A 8 0.77 -14.53 -3.70
CA ILE A 8 0.00 -15.72 -4.05
C ILE A 8 0.45 -16.87 -3.15
N GLU A 9 -0.40 -17.31 -2.21
CA GLU A 9 -0.04 -18.31 -1.18
C GLU A 9 0.58 -19.60 -1.74
N SER A 10 0.08 -20.11 -2.88
CA SER A 10 0.54 -21.36 -3.46
C SER A 10 1.93 -21.29 -4.12
N THR A 11 2.36 -20.09 -4.53
CA THR A 11 3.61 -19.91 -5.29
C THR A 11 4.62 -19.01 -4.60
N GLY A 12 4.17 -18.19 -3.65
CA GLY A 12 4.94 -17.11 -3.05
C GLY A 12 5.19 -15.92 -4.00
N ILE A 13 4.65 -15.92 -5.23
CA ILE A 13 4.82 -14.81 -6.15
C ILE A 13 4.14 -13.57 -5.57
N ALA A 14 4.92 -12.52 -5.42
CA ALA A 14 4.55 -11.31 -4.74
C ALA A 14 4.81 -10.06 -5.58
N GLY A 15 3.96 -9.07 -5.36
CA GLY A 15 4.07 -7.73 -5.90
C GLY A 15 3.50 -6.74 -4.91
N CYS A 16 3.77 -5.46 -5.13
CA CYS A 16 3.17 -4.38 -4.37
C CYS A 16 2.73 -3.27 -5.30
N GLY A 17 1.92 -2.37 -4.77
CA GLY A 17 1.42 -1.24 -5.52
C GLY A 17 0.88 -0.18 -4.59
N GLY A 18 0.57 0.97 -5.18
CA GLY A 18 0.02 2.07 -4.42
C GLY A 18 -0.35 3.26 -5.26
N VAL A 19 -1.15 4.13 -4.66
CA VAL A 19 -1.71 5.32 -5.29
C VAL A 19 -1.42 6.56 -4.45
N LEU A 20 -0.97 7.61 -5.13
CA LEU A 20 -0.80 8.95 -4.61
C LEU A 20 -1.99 9.78 -5.08
N ARG A 21 -2.66 10.43 -4.12
CA ARG A 21 -3.83 11.28 -4.34
C ARG A 21 -3.63 12.60 -3.64
N ASP A 22 -4.25 13.64 -4.17
CA ASP A 22 -4.34 14.92 -3.46
C ASP A 22 -5.46 14.90 -2.40
N GLU A 23 -5.63 16.02 -1.69
CA GLU A 23 -6.65 16.21 -0.66
C GLU A 23 -8.10 16.12 -1.17
N HIS A 24 -8.31 16.19 -2.48
CA HIS A 24 -9.62 16.02 -3.11
C HIS A 24 -9.81 14.60 -3.67
N GLY A 25 -8.88 13.69 -3.39
CA GLY A 25 -8.90 12.31 -3.89
C GLY A 25 -8.44 12.19 -5.35
N ARG A 26 -8.01 13.28 -6.02
CA ARG A 26 -7.60 13.21 -7.42
C ARG A 26 -6.31 12.44 -7.56
N TRP A 27 -6.24 11.57 -8.56
CA TRP A 27 -5.05 10.81 -8.90
C TRP A 27 -3.87 11.74 -9.22
N LEU A 28 -2.76 11.55 -8.52
CA LEU A 28 -1.49 12.21 -8.82
C LEU A 28 -0.54 11.26 -9.55
N LYS A 29 -0.34 10.07 -8.99
CA LYS A 29 0.45 8.97 -9.56
C LYS A 29 0.01 7.64 -8.96
N GLY A 30 0.25 6.54 -9.66
CA GLY A 30 0.24 5.20 -9.09
C GLY A 30 1.51 4.44 -9.44
N PHE A 31 1.73 3.31 -8.78
CA PHE A 31 2.80 2.40 -9.12
C PHE A 31 2.40 0.94 -8.89
N ALA A 32 3.06 0.05 -9.62
CA ALA A 32 3.01 -1.38 -9.41
C ALA A 32 4.42 -1.96 -9.56
N ARG A 33 4.78 -2.89 -8.70
CA ARG A 33 6.10 -3.52 -8.66
C ARG A 33 6.00 -5.02 -8.54
N LYS A 34 6.83 -5.72 -9.32
CA LYS A 34 7.12 -7.12 -9.12
C LYS A 34 8.21 -7.28 -8.06
N ILE A 35 7.93 -8.07 -7.04
CA ILE A 35 8.90 -8.33 -5.94
C ILE A 35 9.61 -9.66 -6.17
N GLY A 36 8.92 -10.66 -6.71
CA GLY A 36 9.44 -12.03 -6.83
C GLY A 36 8.84 -12.91 -5.74
N ILE A 37 9.65 -13.70 -5.03
CA ILE A 37 9.14 -14.60 -3.98
C ILE A 37 9.17 -13.89 -2.62
N ALA A 38 8.00 -13.65 -2.03
CA ALA A 38 7.85 -13.07 -0.71
C ALA A 38 6.48 -13.43 -0.10
N ASN A 39 6.33 -13.23 1.21
CA ASN A 39 5.01 -13.24 1.83
C ASN A 39 4.35 -11.85 1.72
N SER A 40 3.05 -11.79 2.01
CA SER A 40 2.28 -10.53 1.96
C SER A 40 2.88 -9.45 2.85
N PHE A 41 3.34 -9.81 4.06
CA PHE A 41 3.95 -8.87 4.99
C PHE A 41 5.18 -8.14 4.42
N VAL A 42 6.09 -8.88 3.78
CA VAL A 42 7.27 -8.29 3.13
C VAL A 42 6.86 -7.47 1.91
N ALA A 43 5.85 -7.93 1.15
CA ALA A 43 5.34 -7.20 0.00
C ALA A 43 4.75 -5.83 0.38
N GLU A 44 3.99 -5.78 1.47
CA GLU A 44 3.42 -4.56 2.04
C GLU A 44 4.50 -3.55 2.44
N MET A 45 5.57 -4.01 3.10
CA MET A 45 6.71 -3.17 3.47
C MET A 45 7.42 -2.58 2.24
N TRP A 46 7.57 -3.36 1.17
CA TRP A 46 8.10 -2.86 -0.10
C TRP A 46 7.17 -1.84 -0.75
N GLY A 47 5.86 -2.08 -0.73
CA GLY A 47 4.85 -1.12 -1.19
C GLY A 47 4.98 0.23 -0.48
N LEU A 48 5.04 0.20 0.85
CA LEU A 48 5.26 1.41 1.66
C LEU A 48 6.55 2.13 1.26
N ARG A 49 7.67 1.41 1.18
CA ARG A 49 8.98 1.99 0.85
C ARG A 49 8.96 2.67 -0.53
N ASP A 50 8.41 2.01 -1.54
CA ASP A 50 8.38 2.54 -2.90
C ASP A 50 7.41 3.72 -3.03
N GLY A 51 6.28 3.69 -2.31
CA GLY A 51 5.38 4.82 -2.20
C GLY A 51 6.06 6.05 -1.56
N LEU A 52 6.83 5.86 -0.48
CA LEU A 52 7.60 6.92 0.16
C LEU A 52 8.67 7.52 -0.76
N LEU A 53 9.38 6.67 -1.52
CA LEU A 53 10.33 7.12 -2.53
C LEU A 53 9.64 7.92 -3.65
N LEU A 54 8.47 7.47 -4.10
CA LEU A 54 7.70 8.17 -5.13
C LEU A 54 7.22 9.54 -4.64
N CYS A 55 6.68 9.61 -3.41
CA CYS A 55 6.34 10.89 -2.75
C CYS A 55 7.54 11.84 -2.67
N SER A 56 8.72 11.32 -2.29
CA SER A 56 9.96 12.09 -2.21
C SER A 56 10.39 12.61 -3.59
N SER A 57 10.31 11.77 -4.63
CA SER A 57 10.65 12.16 -6.02
C SER A 57 9.70 13.24 -6.58
N CYS A 58 8.46 13.28 -6.08
CA CYS A 58 7.49 14.32 -6.41
C CYS A 58 7.66 15.60 -5.58
N ASN A 59 8.66 15.66 -4.70
CA ASN A 59 8.93 16.77 -3.77
C ASN A 59 7.76 17.08 -2.82
N PHE A 60 6.94 16.09 -2.48
CA PHE A 60 5.87 16.29 -1.51
C PHE A 60 6.46 16.49 -0.10
N ARG A 61 5.94 17.48 0.63
CA ARG A 61 6.38 17.82 1.99
C ARG A 61 5.41 17.34 3.06
N CYS A 62 4.15 17.16 2.70
CA CYS A 62 3.07 16.71 3.57
C CYS A 62 2.49 15.42 2.99
N VAL A 63 2.52 14.34 3.76
CA VAL A 63 2.05 13.02 3.30
C VAL A 63 1.14 12.39 4.35
N GLU A 64 -0.06 12.00 3.94
CA GLU A 64 -0.89 11.07 4.69
C GLU A 64 -0.69 9.65 4.11
N ILE A 65 -0.28 8.72 4.96
CA ILE A 65 0.02 7.32 4.65
C ILE A 65 -1.13 6.49 5.20
N GLU A 66 -1.77 5.71 4.34
CA GLU A 66 -2.87 4.82 4.67
C GLU A 66 -2.51 3.39 4.27
N LEU A 67 -2.59 2.48 5.24
CA LEU A 67 -2.29 1.06 5.08
C LEU A 67 -3.44 0.24 5.69
N ASP A 68 -3.78 -0.90 5.10
CA ASP A 68 -4.66 -1.90 5.72
C ASP A 68 -3.89 -2.97 6.51
N ALA A 69 -2.56 -3.01 6.38
CA ALA A 69 -1.67 -3.79 7.22
C ALA A 69 -1.45 -3.16 8.62
N LYS A 70 -2.39 -3.34 9.54
CA LYS A 70 -2.28 -2.84 10.94
C LYS A 70 -0.96 -3.24 11.63
N ALA A 71 -0.48 -4.46 11.40
CA ALA A 71 0.79 -4.93 11.98
C ALA A 71 1.98 -4.06 11.58
N ILE A 72 2.02 -3.56 10.35
CA ILE A 72 3.08 -2.67 9.86
C ILE A 72 2.98 -1.29 10.50
N ILE A 73 1.76 -0.76 10.64
CA ILE A 73 1.54 0.52 11.36
C ILE A 73 2.05 0.41 12.80
N ASP A 74 1.66 -0.65 13.51
CA ASP A 74 2.05 -0.87 14.90
C ASP A 74 3.59 -0.98 15.03
N MET A 75 4.26 -1.57 14.04
CA MET A 75 5.73 -1.65 13.96
C MET A 75 6.40 -0.30 13.67
N LEU A 76 5.85 0.48 12.74
CA LEU A 76 6.38 1.81 12.42
C LEU A 76 6.34 2.74 13.63
N LEU A 77 5.25 2.67 14.40
CA LEU A 77 5.02 3.50 15.58
C LEU A 77 5.76 3.01 16.83
N ASN A 78 6.18 1.75 16.86
CA ASN A 78 6.94 1.18 17.98
C ASN A 78 8.46 1.31 17.75
N SER A 79 9.08 2.33 18.37
CA SER A 79 10.54 2.57 18.29
C SER A 79 11.40 1.41 18.78
N ASN A 80 10.84 0.51 19.61
CA ASN A 80 11.56 -0.61 20.22
C ASN A 80 11.31 -1.93 19.49
N TYR A 81 10.65 -1.93 18.33
CA TYR A 81 10.42 -3.15 17.57
C TYR A 81 11.75 -3.72 17.04
N VAL A 82 12.02 -5.00 17.35
CA VAL A 82 13.23 -5.72 16.94
C VAL A 82 12.85 -6.98 16.17
N ASN A 83 13.14 -7.01 14.87
CA ASN A 83 13.09 -8.22 14.06
C ASN A 83 14.13 -8.11 12.94
N ILE A 84 15.22 -8.86 13.09
CA ILE A 84 16.42 -8.75 12.26
C ILE A 84 16.12 -8.90 10.75
N LEU A 85 15.12 -9.71 10.38
CA LEU A 85 14.79 -9.95 8.97
C LEU A 85 14.13 -8.75 8.27
N VAL A 86 13.35 -7.96 9.01
CA VAL A 86 12.58 -6.84 8.46
C VAL A 86 13.07 -5.48 8.95
N SER A 87 13.97 -5.45 9.93
CA SER A 87 14.60 -4.22 10.43
C SER A 87 15.21 -3.36 9.32
N PRO A 88 15.95 -3.88 8.32
CA PRO A 88 16.52 -3.03 7.28
C PRO A 88 15.47 -2.24 6.49
N ILE A 89 14.41 -2.92 6.01
CA ILE A 89 13.34 -2.24 5.25
C ILE A 89 12.48 -1.34 6.14
N LEU A 90 12.30 -1.70 7.40
CA LEU A 90 11.59 -0.88 8.39
C LEU A 90 12.34 0.41 8.70
N ASP A 91 13.66 0.32 8.87
CA ASP A 91 14.52 1.47 9.16
C ASP A 91 14.61 2.39 7.93
N ASP A 92 14.70 1.83 6.72
CA ASP A 92 14.55 2.58 5.46
C ASP A 92 13.24 3.38 5.44
N CYS A 93 12.11 2.74 5.73
CA CYS A 93 10.80 3.41 5.77
C CYS A 93 10.77 4.52 6.82
N ARG A 94 11.28 4.28 8.03
CA ARG A 94 11.35 5.29 9.09
C ARG A 94 12.21 6.49 8.69
N GLN A 95 13.36 6.25 8.05
CA GLN A 95 14.23 7.29 7.55
C GLN A 95 13.59 8.09 6.41
N LEU A 96 12.87 7.43 5.50
CA LEU A 96 12.12 8.14 4.45
C LEU A 96 11.00 8.99 5.05
N ILE A 97 10.26 8.45 6.03
CA ILE A 97 9.21 9.17 6.75
C ILE A 97 9.75 10.42 7.43
N SER A 98 10.94 10.37 8.03
CA SER A 98 11.52 11.53 8.73
C SER A 98 11.95 12.68 7.81
N ASN A 99 12.03 12.46 6.49
CA ASN A 99 12.37 13.50 5.52
C ASN A 99 11.18 14.41 5.15
N PHE A 100 9.95 14.01 5.49
CA PHE A 100 8.75 14.80 5.24
C PHE A 100 8.51 15.80 6.38
N SER A 101 8.04 16.99 6.05
CA SER A 101 7.76 18.04 7.03
C SER A 101 6.53 17.73 7.89
N GLN A 102 5.54 17.06 7.30
CA GLN A 102 4.33 16.63 8.01
C GLN A 102 3.92 15.24 7.53
N VAL A 103 3.77 14.31 8.47
CA VAL A 103 3.31 12.95 8.18
C VAL A 103 2.16 12.57 9.08
N ARG A 104 1.16 11.89 8.51
CA ARG A 104 0.14 11.16 9.26
C ARG A 104 0.13 9.72 8.77
N ILE A 105 0.09 8.77 9.70
CA ILE A 105 -0.02 7.34 9.40
C ILE A 105 -1.38 6.89 9.93
N ARG A 106 -2.19 6.25 9.09
CA ARG A 106 -3.53 5.77 9.43
C ARG A 106 -3.75 4.36 8.93
N HIS A 107 -4.55 3.64 9.69
CA HIS A 107 -5.12 2.39 9.23
C HIS A 107 -6.35 2.67 8.39
N CYS A 108 -6.43 2.04 7.22
CA CYS A 108 -7.64 1.99 6.41
C CYS A 108 -8.15 0.54 6.35
N TYR A 109 -9.44 0.36 6.10
CA TYR A 109 -9.97 -0.98 5.87
C TYR A 109 -9.66 -1.43 4.45
N ARG A 110 -9.44 -2.73 4.24
CA ARG A 110 -9.12 -3.30 2.93
C ARG A 110 -10.13 -2.92 1.85
N GLU A 111 -11.40 -2.82 2.23
CA GLU A 111 -12.50 -2.39 1.35
C GLU A 111 -12.36 -0.96 0.84
N ALA A 112 -11.64 -0.10 1.57
CA ALA A 112 -11.29 1.26 1.17
C ALA A 112 -9.91 1.34 0.49
N ASN A 113 -9.13 0.24 0.49
CA ASN A 113 -7.78 0.18 -0.10
C ASN A 113 -7.74 -0.48 -1.50
N GLN A 114 -8.89 -0.61 -2.16
CA GLN A 114 -9.02 -1.42 -3.38
C GLN A 114 -8.14 -0.95 -4.55
N CYS A 115 -7.88 0.35 -4.68
CA CYS A 115 -6.97 0.86 -5.71
C CYS A 115 -5.56 0.29 -5.53
N ALA A 116 -5.05 0.30 -4.29
CA ALA A 116 -3.73 -0.23 -3.99
C ALA A 116 -3.69 -1.76 -4.12
N ASP A 117 -4.73 -2.48 -3.67
CA ASP A 117 -4.85 -3.95 -3.83
C ASP A 117 -4.78 -4.36 -5.30
N LYS A 118 -5.52 -3.66 -6.17
CA LYS A 118 -5.47 -3.93 -7.61
C LYS A 118 -4.09 -3.66 -8.22
N LEU A 119 -3.44 -2.57 -7.83
CA LEU A 119 -2.08 -2.27 -8.28
C LEU A 119 -1.04 -3.29 -7.77
N ALA A 120 -1.22 -3.78 -6.54
CA ALA A 120 -0.36 -4.82 -5.97
C ALA A 120 -0.49 -6.16 -6.70
N ARG A 121 -1.73 -6.55 -7.04
CA ARG A 121 -2.00 -7.73 -7.88
C ARG A 121 -1.47 -7.56 -9.30
N MET A 122 -1.54 -6.36 -9.85
CA MET A 122 -0.92 -6.04 -11.14
C MET A 122 0.60 -6.27 -11.05
N GLY A 123 1.25 -5.82 -9.98
CA GLY A 123 2.67 -6.06 -9.72
C GLY A 123 3.06 -7.53 -9.60
N SER A 124 2.21 -8.38 -9.02
CA SER A 124 2.47 -9.83 -8.93
C SER A 124 2.24 -10.58 -10.25
N SER A 125 1.44 -10.01 -11.17
CA SER A 125 1.05 -10.64 -12.43
C SER A 125 1.82 -10.14 -13.65
N HIS A 126 2.37 -8.91 -13.60
CA HIS A 126 3.06 -8.29 -14.73
C HIS A 126 4.51 -8.78 -14.91
N ASN A 127 5.02 -8.67 -16.14
CA ASN A 127 6.42 -8.90 -16.47
C ASN A 127 7.34 -7.69 -16.24
N LEU A 128 6.79 -6.52 -15.91
CA LEU A 128 7.58 -5.33 -15.61
C LEU A 128 8.01 -5.34 -14.15
N ASP A 129 9.28 -5.02 -13.91
CA ASP A 129 9.81 -4.95 -12.55
C ASP A 129 9.20 -3.79 -11.76
N PHE A 130 9.04 -2.62 -12.38
CA PHE A 130 8.43 -1.45 -11.77
C PHE A 130 7.72 -0.59 -12.83
N ALA A 131 6.48 -0.20 -12.56
CA ALA A 131 5.67 0.66 -13.42
C ALA A 131 5.16 1.87 -12.63
N ILE A 132 5.21 3.06 -13.25
CA ILE A 132 4.62 4.30 -12.73
C ILE A 132 3.49 4.71 -13.67
N PHE A 133 2.38 5.15 -13.09
CA PHE A 133 1.17 5.52 -13.80
C PHE A 133 0.80 6.97 -13.49
N ASP A 134 0.92 7.86 -14.48
CA ASP A 134 0.47 9.26 -14.35
C ASP A 134 -1.07 9.37 -14.36
N ASN A 135 -1.77 8.36 -14.88
CA ASN A 135 -3.22 8.24 -14.87
C ASN A 135 -3.64 6.85 -14.37
N PRO A 136 -4.85 6.68 -13.81
CA PRO A 136 -5.33 5.36 -13.39
C PRO A 136 -5.32 4.37 -14.57
N PRO A 137 -4.69 3.19 -14.45
CA PRO A 137 -4.78 2.15 -15.48
C PRO A 137 -6.21 1.61 -15.57
N LEU A 138 -6.61 1.10 -16.74
CA LEU A 138 -7.99 0.65 -17.01
C LEU A 138 -8.53 -0.32 -15.96
N ASP A 139 -7.70 -1.25 -15.49
CA ASP A 139 -8.09 -2.26 -14.50
C ASP A 139 -8.43 -1.66 -13.13
N VAL A 140 -7.89 -0.47 -12.82
CA VAL A 140 -8.07 0.26 -11.55
C VAL A 140 -9.10 1.39 -11.69
N LEU A 141 -9.35 1.88 -12.91
CA LEU A 141 -10.15 3.08 -13.16
C LEU A 141 -11.53 3.04 -12.50
N ALA A 142 -12.28 1.95 -12.65
CA ALA A 142 -13.62 1.84 -12.07
C ALA A 142 -13.61 1.97 -10.53
N VAL A 143 -12.66 1.32 -9.87
CA VAL A 143 -12.51 1.40 -8.40
C VAL A 143 -12.07 2.80 -7.96
N TYR A 144 -11.20 3.43 -8.74
CA TYR A 144 -10.81 4.81 -8.49
C TYR A 144 -11.99 5.77 -8.63
N GLU A 145 -12.84 5.62 -9.66
CA GLU A 145 -14.02 6.45 -9.87
C GLU A 145 -15.06 6.26 -8.76
N ASP A 146 -15.30 5.03 -8.32
CA ASP A 146 -16.19 4.73 -7.19
C ASP A 146 -15.70 5.40 -5.91
N ASP A 147 -14.42 5.24 -5.57
CA ASP A 147 -13.81 5.86 -4.39
C ASP A 147 -13.81 7.40 -4.48
N PHE A 148 -13.48 7.96 -5.64
CA PHE A 148 -13.50 9.41 -5.89
C PHE A 148 -14.90 10.02 -5.74
N ASN A 149 -15.95 9.27 -6.12
CA ASN A 149 -17.34 9.69 -5.98
C ASN A 149 -17.93 9.36 -4.58
N GLY A 150 -17.13 8.82 -3.65
CA GLY A 150 -17.56 8.50 -2.29
C GLY A 150 -18.51 7.29 -2.20
N VAL A 151 -18.45 6.38 -3.16
CA VAL A 151 -19.19 5.11 -3.11
C VAL A 151 -18.61 4.25 -1.99
N PHE A 152 -19.47 3.81 -1.07
CA PHE A 152 -19.08 2.95 0.04
C PHE A 152 -19.31 1.48 -0.27
N VAL A 153 -18.40 0.63 0.19
CA VAL A 153 -18.50 -0.82 0.07
C VAL A 153 -18.74 -1.42 1.45
N ASN A 154 -19.76 -2.27 1.56
CA ASN A 154 -20.05 -2.97 2.81
C ASN A 154 -18.95 -3.99 3.09
N ARG A 155 -18.41 -3.96 4.32
CA ARG A 155 -17.65 -5.08 4.85
C ARG A 155 -18.61 -6.23 5.15
N LEU A 156 -18.49 -7.32 4.40
CA LEU A 156 -19.16 -8.58 4.74
C LEU A 156 -18.35 -9.25 5.85
N CYS A 157 -18.79 -9.13 7.10
CA CYS A 157 -18.31 -10.00 8.16
C CYS A 157 -19.02 -11.35 8.02
N PRO A 158 -18.31 -12.46 7.77
CA PRO A 158 -18.91 -13.78 7.90
C PRO A 158 -19.47 -13.89 9.32
N GLU A 159 -20.71 -14.36 9.48
CA GLU A 159 -21.20 -14.73 10.80
C GLU A 159 -20.19 -15.70 11.39
N SER A 160 -19.54 -15.31 12.49
CA SER A 160 -18.79 -16.26 13.29
C SER A 160 -19.76 -17.38 13.64
N ASP A 161 -19.45 -18.61 13.26
CA ASP A 161 -20.13 -19.80 13.77
C ASP A 161 -20.03 -19.76 15.30
N LEU A 162 -21.02 -19.13 15.93
CA LEU A 162 -21.31 -19.20 17.34
C LEU A 162 -21.83 -20.62 17.55
N LEU A 163 -20.90 -21.56 17.61
CA LEU A 163 -21.12 -22.87 18.19
C LEU A 163 -21.40 -22.62 19.68
N VAL A 164 -22.69 -22.54 20.02
CA VAL A 164 -23.23 -22.69 21.38
C VAL A 164 -23.16 -24.16 21.78
#